data_AF-A0AAV4EXM9-F1
#
_entry.id   AF-A0AAV4EXM9-F1
#
_cell.length_a   1.000
_cell.length_b   1.000
_cell.length_c   1.000
_cell.angle_alpha   90.00
_cell.angle_beta   90.00
_cell.angle_gamma   90.00
#
_symmetry.space_group_name_H-M   'P 1'
#
loop_
_entity.id
_entity.type
_entity.pdbx_description
1 polymer ?
#
loop_
_entity_poly.entity_id
_entity_poly.type
_entity_poly.pdbx_seq_one_letter_code
_entity_poly.pdbx_strand_id
1 'polypeptide(L)'
;MQFSDDVRLVCDAVQLISSQIAPDTAVAFFSNFQSVQEPDDVITQMCNQLSCDAELTDGLINLVSGMTAPVPALEAIFNMLQLSDDIGPDLMDTAEAAGHAHYSHLFSGSLGVSLMTQSFHQLVSLRFRLTRDLTLFLRMVTNPTRRVGLDDTILDTFVTELLPNGIHLLRSYKLLVWASEALTTVTSSNTVDFNLRQLESLEITERNTTRPLALLGSQPTHLIKLFLEQVGGEQVRRRLAAIGEGSPAVWTEDLQQFLLALSVLIWPASEDTILPEFLVRACQYLRLEEYVHLLPWCTWNEGSRAFFLGLAYLHFDEPVKAVQLFLCACDGVATESFLLEKLLQAGETDTDYSRLQILYFLKPTLQSKIFMQHLELGHNQEAFRAMLNNRDTDRRKDCLRQFLIVMCERGDLSDLVSFDYGDLEEEQDSNLRPLGLKAEHLPLDYDATQTDTDRV
;
A
#
# COMPACT_ATOMS: atom_id res chain seq x y z
N MET A 1 38.46 -2.98 -20.06
CA MET A 1 39.15 -1.96 -19.25
C MET A 1 38.37 -0.66 -19.31
N GLN A 2 38.20 -0.08 -20.49
CA GLN A 2 37.48 1.19 -20.70
C GLN A 2 36.10 1.33 -20.01
N PHE A 3 35.19 0.35 -20.13
CA PHE A 3 33.91 0.37 -19.40
C PHE A 3 34.06 0.38 -17.87
N SER A 4 35.02 -0.40 -17.34
CA SER A 4 35.31 -0.44 -15.90
C SER A 4 35.91 0.88 -15.41
N ASP A 5 36.67 1.56 -16.25
CA ASP A 5 37.24 2.87 -15.94
C ASP A 5 36.15 3.94 -15.90
N ASP A 6 35.19 3.91 -16.84
CA ASP A 6 34.03 4.81 -16.84
C ASP A 6 33.14 4.60 -15.59
N VAL A 7 32.85 3.34 -15.23
CA VAL A 7 32.13 3.03 -13.97
C VAL A 7 32.87 3.57 -12.75
N ARG A 8 34.20 3.43 -12.71
CA ARG A 8 35.01 3.99 -11.61
C ARG A 8 34.90 5.51 -11.56
N LEU A 9 34.98 6.20 -12.71
CA LEU A 9 34.85 7.66 -12.76
C LEU A 9 33.46 8.13 -12.32
N VAL A 10 32.39 7.39 -12.63
CA VAL A 10 31.04 7.67 -12.12
C VAL A 10 31.01 7.52 -10.59
N CYS A 11 31.58 6.45 -10.05
CA CYS A 11 31.69 6.27 -8.60
C CYS A 11 32.49 7.39 -7.92
N ASP A 12 33.60 7.82 -8.51
CA ASP A 12 34.41 8.94 -8.00
C ASP A 12 33.60 10.25 -8.00
N ALA A 13 32.82 10.50 -9.06
CA ALA A 13 31.97 11.69 -9.16
C ALA A 13 30.84 11.68 -8.12
N VAL A 14 30.21 10.53 -7.92
CA VAL A 14 29.19 10.31 -6.88
C VAL A 14 29.79 10.52 -5.49
N GLN A 15 30.99 9.98 -5.23
CA GLN A 15 31.68 10.16 -3.95
C GLN A 15 32.04 11.62 -3.69
N LEU A 16 32.46 12.35 -4.74
CA LEU A 16 32.75 13.78 -4.67
C LEU A 16 31.50 14.60 -4.32
N ILE A 17 30.33 14.25 -4.86
CA ILE A 17 29.06 14.89 -4.48
C ILE A 17 28.70 14.52 -3.04
N SER A 18 28.78 13.24 -2.69
CA SER A 18 28.39 12.71 -1.38
C SER A 18 29.15 13.38 -0.24
N SER A 19 30.44 13.65 -0.44
CA SER A 19 31.30 14.30 0.58
C SER A 19 30.94 15.76 0.86
N GLN A 20 30.23 16.43 -0.05
CA GLN A 20 29.78 17.81 0.08
C GLN A 20 28.38 17.94 0.72
N ILE A 21 27.67 16.82 0.90
CA ILE A 21 26.33 16.82 1.47
C ILE A 21 26.42 16.68 2.98
N ALA A 22 26.11 17.77 3.70
CA ALA A 22 26.01 17.74 5.15
C ALA A 22 24.87 16.81 5.62
N PRO A 23 25.00 16.14 6.79
CA PRO A 23 23.97 15.25 7.32
C PRO A 23 22.59 15.92 7.46
N ASP A 24 22.54 17.16 7.93
CA ASP A 24 21.29 17.90 8.09
C ASP A 24 20.62 18.18 6.74
N THR A 25 21.42 18.51 5.71
CA THR A 25 20.94 18.68 4.34
C THR A 25 20.42 17.36 3.75
N ALA A 26 21.08 16.23 4.04
CA ALA A 26 20.63 14.92 3.62
C ALA A 26 19.27 14.55 4.23
N VAL A 27 19.08 14.83 5.52
CA VAL A 27 17.80 14.59 6.22
C VAL A 27 16.72 15.53 5.67
N ALA A 28 17.03 16.81 5.49
CA ALA A 28 16.09 17.77 4.90
C ALA A 28 15.66 17.36 3.48
N PHE A 29 16.60 16.89 2.65
CA PHE A 29 16.28 16.34 1.34
C PHE A 29 15.33 15.16 1.44
N PHE A 30 15.61 14.20 2.32
CA PHE A 30 14.75 13.04 2.54
C PHE A 30 13.34 13.48 2.97
N SER A 31 13.20 14.40 3.93
CA SER A 31 11.90 14.90 4.39
C SER A 31 11.14 15.69 3.31
N ASN A 32 11.82 16.55 2.56
CA ASN A 32 11.17 17.35 1.51
C ASN A 32 10.63 16.50 0.36
N PHE A 33 11.33 15.40 0.04
CA PHE A 33 10.88 14.42 -0.94
C PHE A 33 9.64 13.61 -0.49
N GLN A 34 9.15 13.82 0.74
CA GLN A 34 7.88 13.28 1.25
C GLN A 34 6.71 14.27 1.07
N SER A 35 7.00 15.54 0.79
CA SER A 35 6.00 16.60 0.69
C SER A 35 5.31 16.59 -0.69
N VAL A 36 4.25 17.40 -0.84
CA VAL A 36 3.53 17.65 -2.10
C VAL A 36 4.42 18.29 -3.19
N GLN A 37 5.70 18.55 -2.92
CA GLN A 37 6.64 19.14 -3.87
C GLN A 37 7.05 18.14 -4.95
N GLU A 38 7.18 18.63 -6.18
CA GLU A 38 7.72 17.83 -7.28
C GLU A 38 9.18 17.44 -7.00
N PRO A 39 9.58 16.18 -7.21
CA PRO A 39 10.95 15.71 -6.99
C PRO A 39 12.01 16.57 -7.65
N ASP A 40 11.69 17.05 -8.87
CA ASP A 40 12.58 17.85 -9.68
C ASP A 40 12.94 19.18 -9.02
N ASP A 41 11.99 19.79 -8.29
CA ASP A 41 12.24 21.03 -7.56
C ASP A 41 13.20 20.79 -6.40
N VAL A 42 13.00 19.71 -5.64
CA VAL A 42 13.84 19.34 -4.49
C VAL A 42 15.27 19.01 -4.96
N ILE A 43 15.40 18.25 -6.04
CA ILE A 43 16.70 17.91 -6.67
C ILE A 43 17.38 19.19 -7.17
N THR A 44 16.65 20.05 -7.89
CA THR A 44 17.21 21.29 -8.45
C THR A 44 17.66 22.25 -7.35
N GLN A 45 16.88 22.39 -6.27
CA GLN A 45 17.26 23.21 -5.12
C GLN A 45 18.57 22.73 -4.50
N MET A 46 18.73 21.42 -4.31
CA MET A 46 19.95 20.84 -3.75
C MET A 46 21.14 20.98 -4.71
N CYS A 47 20.96 20.75 -6.01
CA CYS A 47 21.99 21.00 -7.02
C CYS A 47 22.44 22.47 -7.03
N ASN A 48 21.52 23.42 -6.88
CA ASN A 48 21.85 24.85 -6.81
C ASN A 48 22.69 25.18 -5.58
N GLN A 49 22.40 24.57 -4.43
CA GLN A 49 23.21 24.73 -3.21
C GLN A 49 24.63 24.18 -3.41
N LEU A 50 24.74 22.98 -4.00
CA LEU A 50 26.03 22.33 -4.26
C LEU A 50 26.86 23.08 -5.33
N SER A 51 26.21 23.64 -6.35
CA SER A 51 26.89 24.33 -7.46
C SER A 51 27.58 25.64 -7.07
N CYS A 52 27.34 26.14 -5.85
CA CYS A 52 28.06 27.27 -5.28
C CYS A 52 29.54 26.94 -4.99
N ASP A 53 29.89 25.67 -4.81
CA ASP A 53 31.26 25.22 -4.63
C ASP A 53 31.94 25.01 -6.00
N ALA A 54 32.90 25.89 -6.32
CA ALA A 54 33.65 25.83 -7.57
C ALA A 54 34.53 24.58 -7.67
N GLU A 55 35.12 24.12 -6.56
CA GLU A 55 36.00 22.95 -6.54
C GLU A 55 35.24 21.68 -6.88
N LEU A 56 34.02 21.54 -6.34
CA LEU A 56 33.11 20.47 -6.70
C LEU A 56 32.81 20.49 -8.20
N THR A 57 32.43 21.64 -8.75
CA THR A 57 32.06 21.71 -10.17
C THR A 57 33.23 21.47 -11.12
N ASP A 58 34.41 22.00 -10.82
CA ASP A 58 35.61 21.77 -11.62
C ASP A 58 36.07 20.30 -11.52
N GLY A 59 35.96 19.70 -10.33
CA GLY A 59 36.22 18.28 -10.11
C GLY A 59 35.30 17.37 -10.95
N LEU A 60 34.00 17.68 -10.97
CA LEU A 60 33.03 16.95 -11.80
C LEU A 60 33.33 17.10 -13.29
N ILE A 61 33.69 18.30 -13.76
CA ILE A 61 34.06 18.52 -15.17
C ILE A 61 35.27 17.67 -15.55
N ASN A 62 36.30 17.64 -14.70
CA ASN A 62 37.49 16.83 -14.94
C ASN A 62 37.16 15.33 -15.01
N LEU A 63 36.33 14.83 -14.09
CA LEU A 63 35.93 13.41 -14.08
C LEU A 63 35.12 13.04 -15.33
N VAL A 64 34.14 13.87 -15.69
CA VAL A 64 33.30 13.63 -16.87
C VAL A 64 34.11 13.71 -18.16
N SER A 65 35.08 14.62 -18.26
CA SER A 65 35.97 14.71 -19.43
C SER A 65 36.85 13.47 -19.63
N GLY A 66 37.08 12.69 -18.56
CA GLY A 66 37.80 11.43 -18.61
C GLY A 66 36.94 10.24 -19.05
N MET A 67 35.61 10.39 -19.12
CA MET A 67 34.70 9.32 -19.48
C MET A 67 34.63 9.15 -21.00
N THR A 68 34.60 7.91 -21.46
CA THR A 68 34.54 7.59 -22.89
C THR A 68 33.15 7.18 -23.36
N ALA A 69 32.43 6.43 -22.53
CA ALA A 69 31.05 5.98 -22.77
C ALA A 69 30.25 6.07 -21.46
N PRO A 70 29.87 7.29 -21.03
CA PRO A 70 29.25 7.49 -19.72
C PRO A 70 27.83 6.90 -19.62
N VAL A 71 27.08 6.85 -20.73
CA VAL A 71 25.71 6.30 -20.77
C VAL A 71 25.69 4.82 -20.36
N PRO A 72 26.40 3.88 -21.04
CA PRO A 72 26.42 2.47 -20.61
C PRO A 72 26.88 2.25 -19.17
N ALA A 73 27.84 3.06 -18.69
CA ALA A 73 28.34 2.95 -17.32
C ALA A 73 27.25 3.32 -16.29
N LEU A 74 26.52 4.41 -16.53
CA LEU A 74 25.39 4.82 -15.69
C LEU A 74 24.22 3.84 -15.77
N GLU A 75 23.87 3.37 -16.98
CA GLU A 75 22.83 2.36 -17.17
C GLU A 75 23.14 1.09 -16.39
N ALA A 76 24.39 0.60 -16.44
CA ALA A 76 24.78 -0.57 -15.67
C ALA A 76 24.62 -0.36 -14.15
N ILE A 77 24.95 0.83 -13.64
CA ILE A 77 24.75 1.16 -12.22
C ILE A 77 23.26 1.21 -11.87
N PHE A 78 22.43 1.86 -12.70
CA PHE A 78 20.99 1.89 -12.48
C PHE A 78 20.35 0.50 -12.58
N ASN A 79 20.79 -0.34 -13.52
CA ASN A 79 20.32 -1.73 -13.63
C ASN A 79 20.67 -2.56 -12.38
N MET A 80 21.82 -2.30 -11.73
CA MET A 80 22.16 -2.93 -10.45
C MET A 80 21.30 -2.44 -9.27
N LEU A 81 20.75 -1.22 -9.38
CA LEU A 81 19.85 -0.62 -8.39
C LEU A 81 18.38 -0.98 -8.64
N GLN A 82 18.01 -1.33 -9.87
CA GLN A 82 16.68 -1.81 -10.18
C GLN A 82 16.42 -3.16 -9.48
N LEU A 83 15.22 -3.31 -8.93
CA LEU A 83 14.73 -4.58 -8.42
C LEU A 83 13.76 -5.17 -9.44
N SER A 84 13.94 -6.45 -9.76
CA SER A 84 13.00 -7.24 -10.56
C SER A 84 12.57 -8.46 -9.76
N ASP A 85 11.34 -8.90 -9.97
CA ASP A 85 10.87 -10.20 -9.51
C ASP A 85 11.00 -11.19 -10.66
N ASP A 86 12.14 -11.85 -10.74
CA ASP A 86 12.37 -12.86 -11.79
C ASP A 86 11.72 -14.22 -11.43
N ILE A 87 11.07 -14.31 -10.27
CA ILE A 87 10.55 -15.55 -9.69
C ILE A 87 9.02 -15.49 -9.69
N GLY A 88 8.42 -16.15 -10.67
CA GLY A 88 6.96 -16.28 -10.76
C GLY A 88 6.36 -17.17 -9.66
N PRO A 89 5.04 -17.06 -9.44
CA PRO A 89 4.30 -17.86 -8.45
C PRO A 89 4.46 -19.37 -8.68
N ASP A 90 4.56 -19.81 -9.94
CA ASP A 90 4.75 -21.21 -10.32
C ASP A 90 6.02 -21.84 -9.70
N LEU A 91 7.10 -21.07 -9.58
CA LEU A 91 8.34 -21.57 -8.98
C LEU A 91 8.20 -21.65 -7.46
N MET A 92 7.42 -20.77 -6.83
CA MET A 92 7.19 -20.82 -5.38
C MET A 92 6.45 -22.09 -4.95
N ASP A 93 5.57 -22.62 -5.80
CA ASP A 93 4.88 -23.89 -5.55
C ASP A 93 5.80 -25.12 -5.61
N THR A 94 6.98 -24.99 -6.23
CA THR A 94 8.02 -26.03 -6.23
C THR A 94 8.90 -26.04 -4.99
N ALA A 95 8.69 -25.11 -4.05
CA ALA A 95 9.49 -25.04 -2.82
C ALA A 95 9.38 -26.34 -1.99
N GLU A 96 10.48 -27.09 -1.90
CA GLU A 96 10.52 -28.30 -1.10
C GLU A 96 10.34 -27.99 0.39
N ALA A 97 9.47 -28.75 1.07
CA ALA A 97 9.20 -28.58 2.50
C ALA A 97 10.46 -28.67 3.38
N ALA A 98 11.43 -29.50 2.99
CA ALA A 98 12.71 -29.62 3.69
C ALA A 98 13.58 -28.36 3.53
N GLY A 99 13.66 -27.80 2.32
CA GLY A 99 14.35 -26.53 2.06
C GLY A 99 13.74 -25.40 2.88
N HIS A 100 12.41 -25.26 2.85
CA HIS A 100 11.70 -24.23 3.63
C HIS A 100 11.97 -24.32 5.14
N ALA A 101 12.08 -25.54 5.69
CA ALA A 101 12.42 -25.75 7.08
C ALA A 101 13.85 -25.26 7.43
N HIS A 102 14.83 -25.47 6.54
CA HIS A 102 16.20 -24.96 6.73
C HIS A 102 16.24 -23.43 6.77
N TYR A 103 15.58 -22.77 5.80
CA TYR A 103 15.47 -21.31 5.78
C TYR A 103 14.71 -20.78 7.01
N SER A 104 13.67 -21.50 7.45
CA SER A 104 12.93 -21.14 8.67
C SER A 104 13.80 -21.26 9.91
N HIS A 105 14.61 -22.30 10.05
CA HIS A 105 15.52 -22.46 11.17
C HIS A 105 16.54 -21.30 11.24
N LEU A 106 17.09 -20.88 10.10
CA LEU A 106 18.12 -19.85 10.05
C LEU A 106 17.57 -18.43 10.26
N PHE A 107 16.50 -18.09 9.54
CA PHE A 107 16.04 -16.70 9.41
C PHE A 107 14.85 -16.32 10.31
N SER A 108 14.12 -17.29 10.90
CA SER A 108 12.93 -16.98 11.71
C SER A 108 13.21 -16.76 13.21
N GLY A 109 14.41 -17.09 13.69
CA GLY A 109 14.81 -16.85 15.08
C GLY A 109 14.93 -15.35 15.40
N SER A 110 14.87 -14.99 16.68
CA SER A 110 14.95 -13.58 17.12
C SER A 110 16.24 -12.88 16.65
N LEU A 111 17.38 -13.58 16.69
CA LEU A 111 18.65 -13.09 16.15
C LEU A 111 18.57 -12.90 14.63
N GLY A 112 18.00 -13.87 13.91
CA GLY A 112 17.85 -13.81 12.46
C GLY A 112 16.98 -12.63 12.03
N VAL A 113 15.81 -12.47 12.63
CA VAL A 113 14.91 -11.33 12.40
C VAL A 113 15.58 -10.00 12.74
N SER A 114 16.31 -9.92 13.86
CA SER A 114 17.03 -8.70 14.24
C SER A 114 18.13 -8.34 13.24
N LEU A 115 18.89 -9.34 12.78
CA LEU A 115 19.95 -9.16 11.79
C LEU A 115 19.35 -8.73 10.45
N MET A 116 18.29 -9.42 9.98
CA MET A 116 17.57 -9.04 8.76
C MET A 116 17.02 -7.62 8.82
N THR A 117 16.41 -7.23 9.94
CA THR A 117 15.87 -5.88 10.12
C THR A 117 16.96 -4.81 9.97
N GLN A 118 18.10 -4.99 10.64
CA GLN A 118 19.20 -4.02 10.61
C GLN A 118 19.93 -4.03 9.25
N SER A 119 20.20 -5.20 8.69
CA SER A 119 20.84 -5.34 7.37
C SER A 119 19.96 -4.79 6.25
N PHE A 120 18.64 -4.97 6.32
CA PHE A 120 17.69 -4.38 5.39
C PHE A 120 17.73 -2.86 5.47
N HIS A 121 17.59 -2.28 6.67
CA HIS A 121 17.69 -0.83 6.86
C HIS A 121 19.00 -0.27 6.30
N GLN A 122 20.14 -0.92 6.58
CA GLN A 122 21.44 -0.51 6.06
C GLN A 122 21.49 -0.56 4.52
N LEU A 123 21.02 -1.66 3.92
CA LEU A 123 21.00 -1.85 2.47
C LEU A 123 20.17 -0.77 1.78
N VAL A 124 18.92 -0.59 2.19
CA VAL A 124 17.99 0.36 1.53
C VAL A 124 18.43 1.80 1.73
N SER A 125 19.00 2.13 2.90
CA SER A 125 19.56 3.45 3.17
C SER A 125 20.80 3.75 2.31
N LEU A 126 21.67 2.76 2.11
CA LEU A 126 22.83 2.90 1.21
C LEU A 126 22.39 3.09 -0.24
N ARG A 127 21.44 2.27 -0.71
CA ARG A 127 20.92 2.38 -2.08
C ARG A 127 20.15 3.67 -2.32
N PHE A 128 19.41 4.16 -1.33
CA PHE A 128 18.78 5.48 -1.39
C PHE A 128 19.83 6.60 -1.55
N ARG A 129 20.88 6.61 -0.72
CA ARG A 129 21.96 7.62 -0.82
C ARG A 129 22.68 7.55 -2.17
N LEU A 130 23.02 6.36 -2.63
CA LEU A 130 23.66 6.16 -3.93
C LEU A 130 22.77 6.68 -5.07
N THR A 131 21.47 6.35 -5.06
CA THR A 131 20.52 6.82 -6.07
C THR A 131 20.34 8.34 -6.03
N ARG A 132 20.28 8.94 -4.83
CA ARG A 132 20.24 10.39 -4.66
C ARG A 132 21.47 11.03 -5.31
N ASP A 133 22.66 10.56 -4.96
CA ASP A 133 23.92 11.16 -5.40
C ASP A 133 24.12 10.99 -6.92
N LEU A 134 23.72 9.85 -7.50
CA LEU A 134 23.66 9.64 -8.95
C LEU A 134 22.69 10.60 -9.65
N THR A 135 21.51 10.82 -9.06
CA THR A 135 20.49 11.71 -9.63
C THR A 135 20.95 13.18 -9.56
N LEU A 136 21.59 13.57 -8.46
CA LEU A 136 22.22 14.90 -8.32
C LEU A 136 23.36 15.07 -9.33
N PHE A 137 24.21 14.04 -9.51
CA PHE A 137 25.27 14.04 -10.53
C PHE A 137 24.70 14.32 -11.92
N LEU A 138 23.68 13.54 -12.35
CA LEU A 138 23.03 13.73 -13.63
C LEU A 138 22.47 15.15 -13.79
N ARG A 139 21.75 15.65 -12.78
CA ARG A 139 21.16 17.00 -12.83
C ARG A 139 22.22 18.10 -12.87
N MET A 140 23.34 17.95 -12.17
CA MET A 140 24.43 18.93 -12.19
C MET A 140 25.14 18.95 -13.54
N VAL A 141 25.39 17.78 -14.14
CA VAL A 141 26.09 17.66 -15.43
C VAL A 141 25.22 18.10 -16.61
N THR A 142 23.90 17.94 -16.50
CA THR A 142 22.92 18.38 -17.51
C THR A 142 22.52 19.84 -17.37
N ASN A 143 23.08 20.59 -16.42
CA ASN A 143 22.70 21.98 -16.19
C ASN A 143 23.06 22.86 -17.41
N PRO A 144 22.08 23.50 -18.07
CA PRO A 144 22.30 24.26 -19.29
C PRO A 144 23.19 25.51 -19.09
N THR A 145 23.31 25.99 -17.85
CA THR A 145 24.14 27.16 -17.52
C THR A 145 25.63 26.84 -17.40
N ARG A 146 25.99 25.55 -17.22
CA ARG A 146 27.37 25.07 -17.08
C ARG A 146 27.55 23.78 -17.86
N ARG A 147 27.73 23.88 -19.18
CA ARG A 147 27.94 22.72 -20.05
C ARG A 147 29.28 22.04 -19.72
N VAL A 148 29.23 20.75 -19.40
CA VAL A 148 30.40 19.93 -19.00
C VAL A 148 31.20 19.40 -20.21
N GLY A 149 31.03 19.96 -21.42
CA GLY A 149 31.75 19.51 -22.61
C GLY A 149 31.33 18.12 -23.12
N LEU A 150 30.21 17.59 -22.64
CA LEU A 150 29.56 16.40 -23.18
C LEU A 150 28.88 16.70 -24.51
N ASP A 151 28.76 15.66 -25.35
CA ASP A 151 28.01 15.73 -26.60
C ASP A 151 26.51 15.97 -26.32
N ASP A 152 25.84 16.71 -27.20
CA ASP A 152 24.41 17.06 -27.04
C ASP A 152 23.54 15.79 -27.06
N THR A 153 23.95 14.73 -27.78
CA THR A 153 23.25 13.44 -27.79
C THR A 153 23.29 12.73 -26.43
N ILE A 154 24.44 12.75 -25.76
CA ILE A 154 24.62 12.18 -24.42
C ILE A 154 23.78 12.96 -23.40
N LEU A 155 23.81 14.29 -23.49
CA LEU A 155 23.01 15.16 -22.62
C LEU A 155 21.52 14.90 -22.80
N ASP A 156 21.06 14.68 -24.04
CA ASP A 156 19.66 14.35 -24.32
C ASP A 156 19.27 13.02 -23.66
N THR A 157 20.07 11.96 -23.81
CA THR A 157 19.85 10.67 -23.12
C THR A 157 19.83 10.81 -21.59
N PHE A 158 20.72 11.63 -21.03
CA PHE A 158 20.75 11.87 -19.59
C PHE A 158 19.44 12.51 -19.09
N VAL A 159 18.90 13.50 -19.83
CA VAL A 159 17.69 14.22 -19.45
C VAL A 159 16.43 13.41 -19.71
N THR A 160 16.35 12.69 -20.84
CA THR A 160 15.14 12.01 -21.30
C THR A 160 14.97 10.61 -20.71
N GLU A 161 16.06 9.91 -20.40
CA GLU A 161 16.02 8.51 -19.97
C GLU A 161 16.58 8.32 -18.56
N LEU A 162 17.83 8.71 -18.32
CA LEU A 162 18.53 8.36 -17.08
C LEU A 162 18.04 9.13 -15.86
N LEU A 163 17.75 10.42 -16.03
CA LEU A 163 17.29 11.27 -14.93
C LEU A 163 15.88 10.89 -14.44
N PRO A 164 14.87 10.66 -15.32
CA PRO A 164 13.59 10.09 -14.90
C PRO A 164 13.74 8.74 -14.19
N ASN A 165 14.64 7.86 -14.67
CA ASN A 165 14.92 6.59 -14.02
C ASN A 165 15.51 6.77 -12.62
N GLY A 166 16.48 7.69 -12.45
CA GLY A 166 17.04 8.06 -11.15
C GLY A 166 15.97 8.57 -10.17
N ILE A 167 15.06 9.42 -10.64
CA ILE A 167 13.93 9.93 -9.84
C ILE A 167 12.97 8.80 -9.43
N HIS A 168 12.65 7.90 -10.36
CA HIS A 168 11.82 6.73 -10.09
C HIS A 168 12.45 5.82 -9.02
N LEU A 169 13.73 5.46 -9.18
CA LEU A 169 14.47 4.67 -8.19
C LEU A 169 14.54 5.39 -6.84
N LEU A 170 14.73 6.70 -6.83
CA LEU A 170 14.80 7.49 -5.60
C LEU A 170 13.48 7.44 -4.82
N ARG A 171 12.35 7.57 -5.52
CA ARG A 171 11.00 7.40 -4.96
C ARG A 171 10.77 5.98 -4.42
N SER A 172 11.19 4.96 -5.18
CA SER A 172 11.06 3.57 -4.76
C SER A 172 11.92 3.22 -3.53
N TYR A 173 13.19 3.64 -3.50
CA TYR A 173 14.06 3.43 -2.34
C TYR A 173 13.62 4.23 -1.12
N LYS A 174 13.01 5.41 -1.30
CA LYS A 174 12.41 6.16 -0.19
C LYS A 174 11.33 5.33 0.52
N LEU A 175 10.47 4.65 -0.25
CA LEU A 175 9.45 3.77 0.32
C LEU A 175 10.10 2.64 1.14
N LEU A 176 11.16 2.01 0.62
CA LEU A 176 11.88 0.96 1.33
C LEU A 176 12.53 1.47 2.64
N VAL A 177 13.11 2.67 2.62
CA VAL A 177 13.65 3.33 3.82
C VAL A 177 12.52 3.58 4.83
N TRP A 178 11.39 4.15 4.40
CA TRP A 178 10.21 4.32 5.26
C TRP A 178 9.76 2.99 5.88
N ALA A 179 9.66 1.92 5.10
CA ALA A 179 9.24 0.61 5.62
C ALA A 179 10.21 0.07 6.70
N SER A 180 11.50 0.41 6.58
CA SER A 180 12.53 0.01 7.56
C SER A 180 12.50 0.85 8.86
N GLU A 181 12.06 2.11 8.78
CA GLU A 181 12.07 3.07 9.90
C GLU A 181 10.71 3.24 10.59
N ALA A 182 9.61 2.97 9.88
CA ALA A 182 8.26 3.11 10.38
C ALA A 182 8.04 2.22 11.61
N LEU A 183 7.39 2.78 12.64
CA LEU A 183 7.06 2.05 13.87
C LEU A 183 5.63 1.50 13.82
N THR A 184 5.41 0.29 14.29
CA THR A 184 4.08 -0.30 14.38
C THR A 184 3.18 0.47 15.35
N THR A 185 1.89 0.53 15.02
CA THR A 185 0.84 0.95 15.95
C THR A 185 0.53 -0.18 16.90
N VAL A 186 0.51 0.11 18.20
CA VAL A 186 0.18 -0.88 19.23
C VAL A 186 -1.31 -1.19 19.15
N THR A 187 -1.64 -2.43 18.79
CA THR A 187 -3.01 -2.91 18.61
C THR A 187 -3.28 -4.09 19.54
N SER A 188 -4.45 -4.13 20.17
CA SER A 188 -4.83 -5.24 21.05
C SER A 188 -5.14 -6.50 20.24
N SER A 189 -4.92 -7.69 20.82
CA SER A 189 -5.28 -8.96 20.17
C SER A 189 -6.76 -9.00 19.79
N ASN A 190 -7.64 -8.50 20.65
CA ASN A 190 -9.09 -8.48 20.39
C ASN A 190 -9.44 -7.64 19.16
N THR A 191 -8.78 -6.49 18.97
CA THR A 191 -8.99 -5.63 17.79
C THR A 191 -8.57 -6.34 16.52
N VAL A 192 -7.44 -7.03 16.57
CA VAL A 192 -6.89 -7.78 15.44
C VAL A 192 -7.77 -8.98 15.09
N ASP A 193 -8.22 -9.73 16.09
CA ASP A 193 -9.15 -10.85 15.90
C ASP A 193 -10.49 -10.39 15.31
N PHE A 194 -11.02 -9.26 15.78
CA PHE A 194 -12.22 -8.65 15.21
C PHE A 194 -12.01 -8.25 13.74
N ASN A 195 -10.89 -7.60 13.43
CA ASN A 195 -10.56 -7.22 12.06
C ASN A 195 -10.41 -8.45 11.15
N LEU A 196 -9.72 -9.49 11.58
CA LEU A 196 -9.59 -10.72 10.80
C LEU A 196 -10.95 -11.32 10.47
N ARG A 197 -11.89 -11.36 11.42
CA ARG A 197 -13.27 -11.82 11.14
C ARG A 197 -13.98 -10.94 10.11
N GLN A 198 -13.76 -9.63 10.15
CA GLN A 198 -14.30 -8.70 9.15
C GLN A 198 -13.70 -8.95 7.74
N LEU A 199 -12.40 -9.22 7.66
CA LEU A 199 -11.71 -9.53 6.41
C LEU A 199 -12.03 -10.93 5.86
N GLU A 200 -12.21 -11.92 6.74
CA GLU A 200 -12.72 -13.24 6.39
C GLU A 200 -14.11 -13.14 5.75
N SER A 201 -14.92 -12.21 6.28
CA SER A 201 -16.22 -11.89 5.69
C SER A 201 -16.09 -11.28 4.29
N LEU A 202 -14.98 -10.65 3.92
CA LEU A 202 -14.71 -10.19 2.55
C LEU A 202 -14.15 -11.31 1.65
N GLU A 203 -13.83 -12.48 2.22
CA GLU A 203 -13.18 -13.62 1.55
C GLU A 203 -11.80 -13.31 0.96
N ILE A 204 -11.14 -12.25 1.43
CA ILE A 204 -9.83 -11.78 0.90
C ILE A 204 -8.67 -12.57 1.51
N THR A 205 -8.85 -13.16 2.69
CA THR A 205 -7.77 -13.84 3.42
C THR A 205 -7.56 -15.28 2.96
N GLU A 206 -6.36 -15.59 2.49
CA GLU A 206 -5.91 -16.98 2.29
C GLU A 206 -6.00 -17.79 3.58
N ARG A 207 -6.63 -18.97 3.51
CA ARG A 207 -6.84 -19.90 4.64
C ARG A 207 -5.55 -20.54 5.19
N ASN A 208 -4.38 -20.29 4.56
CA ASN A 208 -3.17 -21.11 4.74
C ASN A 208 -2.08 -20.46 5.61
N THR A 209 -2.23 -19.25 6.12
CA THR A 209 -1.27 -18.67 7.08
C THR A 209 -1.65 -19.06 8.51
N THR A 210 -1.27 -20.27 8.91
CA THR A 210 -1.59 -20.91 10.21
C THR A 210 -0.82 -20.35 11.42
N ARG A 211 -0.01 -19.29 11.26
CA ARG A 211 0.61 -18.64 12.43
C ARG A 211 -0.38 -17.62 13.00
N PRO A 212 -0.93 -17.83 14.20
CA PRO A 212 -1.72 -16.80 14.85
C PRO A 212 -0.84 -15.56 15.03
N LEU A 213 -1.43 -14.36 14.93
CA LEU A 213 -0.80 -13.05 15.17
C LEU A 213 -0.36 -12.85 16.64
N ALA A 214 -0.10 -13.95 17.35
CA ALA A 214 -0.11 -14.14 18.79
C ALA A 214 0.99 -13.41 19.58
N LEU A 215 1.75 -12.52 18.95
CA LEU A 215 2.85 -11.78 19.59
C LEU A 215 2.89 -10.32 19.12
N LEU A 216 1.73 -9.67 18.96
CA LEU A 216 1.70 -8.21 19.00
C LEU A 216 2.15 -7.78 20.41
N GLY A 217 3.40 -7.33 20.50
CA GLY A 217 4.00 -6.90 21.75
C GLY A 217 3.29 -5.68 22.32
N SER A 218 3.39 -5.48 23.63
CA SER A 218 2.87 -4.29 24.32
C SER A 218 3.62 -3.00 23.99
N GLN A 219 4.59 -3.04 23.08
CA GLN A 219 5.48 -1.93 22.74
C GLN A 219 5.60 -1.81 21.23
N PRO A 220 5.72 -0.57 20.70
CA PRO A 220 5.96 -0.36 19.28
C PRO A 220 7.29 -0.99 18.86
N THR A 221 7.28 -1.62 17.70
CA THR A 221 8.47 -2.23 17.05
C THR A 221 8.60 -1.67 15.64
N HIS A 222 9.72 -1.92 14.96
CA HIS A 222 9.84 -1.53 13.55
C HIS A 222 8.86 -2.35 12.70
N LEU A 223 8.22 -1.69 11.73
CA LEU A 223 7.24 -2.29 10.83
C LEU A 223 7.83 -3.48 10.07
N ILE A 224 9.04 -3.32 9.54
CA ILE A 224 9.75 -4.39 8.84
C ILE A 224 9.99 -5.63 9.72
N LYS A 225 10.21 -5.45 11.02
CA LYS A 225 10.37 -6.56 11.96
C LYS A 225 9.07 -7.37 12.05
N LEU A 226 7.93 -6.68 12.22
CA LEU A 226 6.63 -7.33 12.26
C LEU A 226 6.30 -8.04 10.93
N PHE A 227 6.64 -7.42 9.80
CA PHE A 227 6.47 -8.01 8.47
C PHE A 227 7.30 -9.29 8.26
N LEU A 228 8.55 -9.29 8.73
CA LEU A 228 9.46 -10.44 8.70
C LEU A 228 9.02 -11.60 9.59
N GLU A 229 8.42 -11.29 10.75
CA GLU A 229 7.85 -12.30 11.64
C GLU A 229 6.58 -12.96 11.05
N GLN A 230 5.97 -12.31 10.05
CA GLN A 230 4.72 -12.73 9.40
C GLN A 230 4.93 -13.08 7.91
N VAL A 231 4.01 -12.62 7.04
CA VAL A 231 3.92 -12.99 5.63
C VAL A 231 5.16 -12.63 4.84
N GLY A 232 5.80 -11.48 5.13
CA GLY A 232 7.00 -11.05 4.41
C GLY A 232 8.15 -12.04 4.56
N GLY A 233 8.48 -12.43 5.79
CA GLY A 233 9.52 -13.42 6.01
C GLY A 233 9.16 -14.80 5.50
N GLU A 234 7.88 -15.18 5.56
CA GLU A 234 7.41 -16.45 5.03
C GLU A 234 7.56 -16.54 3.51
N GLN A 235 7.16 -15.49 2.78
CA GLN A 235 7.28 -15.44 1.33
C GLN A 235 8.75 -15.45 0.89
N VAL A 236 9.63 -14.68 1.54
CA VAL A 236 11.07 -14.70 1.22
C VAL A 236 11.66 -16.10 1.42
N ARG A 237 11.36 -16.76 2.56
CA ARG A 237 11.88 -18.11 2.82
C ARG A 237 11.38 -19.15 1.82
N ARG A 238 10.12 -19.06 1.36
CA ARG A 238 9.60 -19.93 0.30
C ARG A 238 10.30 -19.68 -1.03
N ARG A 239 10.49 -18.41 -1.41
CA ARG A 239 11.22 -18.04 -2.62
C ARG A 239 12.64 -18.62 -2.60
N LEU A 240 13.39 -18.41 -1.53
CA LEU A 240 14.75 -18.95 -1.43
C LEU A 240 14.79 -20.49 -1.40
N ALA A 241 13.80 -21.13 -0.75
CA ALA A 241 13.69 -22.59 -0.76
C ALA A 241 13.43 -23.16 -2.15
N ALA A 242 12.62 -22.46 -2.97
CA ALA A 242 12.39 -22.81 -4.37
C ALA A 242 13.67 -22.67 -5.21
N ILE A 243 14.37 -21.53 -5.10
CA ILE A 243 15.64 -21.30 -5.84
C ILE A 243 16.72 -22.31 -5.42
N GLY A 244 16.78 -22.64 -4.13
CA GLY A 244 17.82 -23.48 -3.56
C GLY A 244 17.66 -24.97 -3.87
N GLU A 245 16.54 -25.41 -4.46
CA GLU A 245 16.26 -26.81 -4.83
C GLU A 245 16.64 -27.82 -3.72
N GLY A 246 16.25 -27.51 -2.47
CA GLY A 246 16.53 -28.37 -1.30
C GLY A 246 17.89 -28.14 -0.61
N SER A 247 18.73 -27.24 -1.12
CA SER A 247 19.98 -26.84 -0.48
C SER A 247 19.75 -26.24 0.92
N PRO A 248 20.64 -26.52 1.89
CA PRO A 248 20.52 -25.95 3.22
C PRO A 248 20.81 -24.44 3.18
N ALA A 249 20.10 -23.68 4.02
CA ALA A 249 20.31 -22.24 4.13
C ALA A 249 21.68 -21.92 4.77
N VAL A 250 22.43 -21.00 4.16
CA VAL A 250 23.76 -20.55 4.57
C VAL A 250 23.81 -19.03 4.61
N TRP A 251 24.16 -18.47 5.79
CA TRP A 251 24.23 -17.01 5.99
C TRP A 251 25.06 -16.26 4.94
N THR A 252 26.23 -16.78 4.57
CA THR A 252 27.15 -16.10 3.66
C THR A 252 26.65 -16.01 2.22
N GLU A 253 25.78 -16.94 1.82
CA GLU A 253 25.27 -17.05 0.45
C GLU A 253 23.88 -16.44 0.34
N ASP A 254 23.03 -16.69 1.34
CA ASP A 254 21.61 -16.34 1.28
C ASP A 254 21.26 -14.98 1.86
N LEU A 255 22.14 -14.36 2.67
CA LEU A 255 21.86 -13.06 3.29
C LEU A 255 21.50 -12.01 2.23
N GLN A 256 22.30 -11.89 1.17
CA GLN A 256 22.04 -10.91 0.12
C GLN A 256 20.73 -11.23 -0.61
N GLN A 257 20.50 -12.48 -0.98
CA GLN A 257 19.31 -12.91 -1.70
C GLN A 257 18.04 -12.70 -0.87
N PHE A 258 18.11 -12.97 0.44
CA PHE A 258 17.03 -12.69 1.37
C PHE A 258 16.67 -11.20 1.38
N LEU A 259 17.67 -10.32 1.49
CA LEU A 259 17.44 -8.88 1.54
C LEU A 259 16.90 -8.33 0.22
N LEU A 260 17.35 -8.86 -0.92
CA LEU A 260 16.84 -8.50 -2.24
C LEU A 260 15.39 -8.97 -2.42
N ALA A 261 15.10 -10.23 -2.10
CA ALA A 261 13.73 -10.76 -2.15
C ALA A 261 12.78 -9.97 -1.23
N LEU A 262 13.23 -9.62 -0.02
CA LEU A 262 12.45 -8.76 0.89
C LEU A 262 12.18 -7.38 0.30
N SER A 263 13.16 -6.81 -0.41
CA SER A 263 13.01 -5.51 -1.07
C SER A 263 12.00 -5.58 -2.22
N VAL A 264 11.97 -6.69 -2.97
CA VAL A 264 11.00 -6.94 -4.05
C VAL A 264 9.56 -7.00 -3.51
N LEU A 265 9.33 -7.66 -2.37
CA LEU A 265 7.98 -7.74 -1.74
C LEU A 265 7.40 -6.38 -1.32
N ILE A 266 8.22 -5.35 -1.18
CA ILE A 266 7.85 -3.99 -0.74
C ILE A 266 7.94 -3.00 -1.92
N TRP A 267 8.57 -3.41 -3.02
CA TRP A 267 8.80 -2.55 -4.18
C TRP A 267 7.46 -2.05 -4.74
N PRO A 268 7.33 -0.73 -5.03
CA PRO A 268 6.02 -0.16 -5.37
C PRO A 268 5.54 -0.50 -6.79
N ALA A 269 6.46 -0.75 -7.71
CA ALA A 269 6.17 -1.12 -9.09
C ALA A 269 6.16 -2.65 -9.25
N SER A 270 5.27 -3.30 -8.50
CA SER A 270 5.03 -4.76 -8.56
C SER A 270 3.53 -5.02 -8.62
N GLU A 271 3.14 -6.18 -9.17
CA GLU A 271 1.74 -6.63 -9.21
C GLU A 271 1.25 -7.06 -7.82
N ASP A 272 2.17 -7.49 -6.97
CA ASP A 272 1.87 -7.99 -5.63
C ASP A 272 1.36 -6.89 -4.68
N THR A 273 0.24 -7.19 -4.01
CA THR A 273 -0.32 -6.32 -2.95
C THR A 273 0.06 -6.80 -1.54
N ILE A 274 1.15 -7.55 -1.39
CA ILE A 274 1.51 -8.24 -0.14
C ILE A 274 1.66 -7.27 1.04
N LEU A 275 2.35 -6.14 0.84
CA LEU A 275 2.55 -5.15 1.89
C LEU A 275 1.25 -4.47 2.33
N PRO A 276 0.44 -3.84 1.44
CA PRO A 276 -0.80 -3.21 1.88
C PRO A 276 -1.82 -4.22 2.45
N GLU A 277 -1.87 -5.46 1.93
CA GLU A 277 -2.70 -6.52 2.50
C GLU A 277 -2.25 -6.87 3.93
N PHE A 278 -0.93 -7.01 4.15
CA PHE A 278 -0.36 -7.20 5.49
C PHE A 278 -0.74 -6.07 6.45
N LEU A 279 -0.61 -4.81 6.02
CA LEU A 279 -0.91 -3.65 6.86
C LEU A 279 -2.37 -3.67 7.33
N VAL A 280 -3.30 -3.99 6.43
CA VAL A 280 -4.72 -4.13 6.77
C VAL A 280 -4.95 -5.29 7.74
N ARG A 281 -4.36 -6.46 7.50
CA ARG A 281 -4.51 -7.64 8.37
C ARG A 281 -3.94 -7.43 9.77
N ALA A 282 -2.82 -6.70 9.88
CA ALA A 282 -2.16 -6.39 11.14
C ALA A 282 -2.72 -5.14 11.85
N CYS A 283 -3.84 -4.58 11.37
CA CYS A 283 -4.46 -3.35 11.87
C CYS A 283 -3.52 -2.13 11.89
N GLN A 284 -2.55 -2.08 10.98
CA GLN A 284 -1.58 -1.00 10.84
C GLN A 284 -2.13 0.10 9.91
N TYR A 285 -3.37 0.55 10.14
CA TYR A 285 -4.09 1.45 9.23
C TYR A 285 -3.42 2.82 9.07
N LEU A 286 -2.79 3.36 10.12
CA LEU A 286 -2.02 4.60 10.02
C LEU A 286 -0.80 4.45 9.11
N ARG A 287 -0.16 3.27 9.13
CA ARG A 287 0.97 2.97 8.23
C ARG A 287 0.51 2.70 6.81
N LEU A 288 -0.66 2.12 6.63
CA LEU A 288 -1.28 1.99 5.33
C LEU A 288 -1.61 3.35 4.71
N GLU A 289 -2.13 4.27 5.51
CA GLU A 289 -2.37 5.65 5.08
C GLU A 289 -1.05 6.30 4.62
N GLU A 290 0.00 6.27 5.44
CA GLU A 290 1.32 6.79 5.06
C GLU A 290 1.87 6.12 3.78
N TYR A 291 1.75 4.79 3.67
CA TYR A 291 2.16 4.01 2.50
C TYR A 291 1.51 4.53 1.21
N VAL A 292 0.19 4.73 1.22
CA VAL A 292 -0.53 5.21 0.02
C VAL A 292 -0.15 6.65 -0.31
N HIS A 293 0.03 7.51 0.70
CA HIS A 293 0.47 8.89 0.48
C HIS A 293 1.91 9.02 -0.06
N LEU A 294 2.75 8.00 0.10
CA LEU A 294 4.09 7.95 -0.51
C LEU A 294 4.07 7.57 -2.00
N LEU A 295 2.93 7.11 -2.52
CA LEU A 295 2.79 6.54 -3.87
C LEU A 295 1.84 7.26 -4.84
N PRO A 296 1.60 8.59 -4.77
CA PRO A 296 0.72 9.27 -5.73
C PRO A 296 1.26 9.25 -7.17
N TRP A 297 2.55 8.96 -7.35
CA TRP A 297 3.23 8.86 -8.64
C TRP A 297 3.19 7.46 -9.25
N CYS A 298 2.79 6.44 -8.47
CA CYS A 298 2.88 5.04 -8.87
C CYS A 298 1.53 4.58 -9.44
N THR A 299 1.50 4.12 -10.69
CA THR A 299 0.26 3.68 -11.35
C THR A 299 -0.07 2.20 -11.12
N TRP A 300 0.86 1.42 -10.57
CA TRP A 300 0.63 0.01 -10.25
C TRP A 300 -0.35 -0.11 -9.09
N ASN A 301 -1.32 -1.03 -9.13
CA ASN A 301 -2.21 -1.30 -7.99
C ASN A 301 -2.93 -0.07 -7.40
N GLU A 302 -3.26 0.93 -8.22
CA GLU A 302 -3.92 2.16 -7.78
C GLU A 302 -5.30 1.87 -7.17
N GLY A 303 -6.09 1.03 -7.83
CA GLY A 303 -7.42 0.64 -7.36
C GLY A 303 -7.35 -0.19 -6.08
N SER A 304 -6.41 -1.11 -5.99
CA SER A 304 -6.17 -1.96 -4.81
C SER A 304 -5.72 -1.11 -3.62
N ARG A 305 -4.80 -0.17 -3.82
CA ARG A 305 -4.41 0.79 -2.78
C ARG A 305 -5.58 1.64 -2.31
N ALA A 306 -6.40 2.14 -3.23
CA ALA A 306 -7.61 2.88 -2.89
C ALA A 306 -8.58 2.01 -2.07
N PHE A 307 -8.78 0.75 -2.45
CA PHE A 307 -9.61 -0.20 -1.70
C PHE A 307 -9.11 -0.40 -0.26
N PHE A 308 -7.81 -0.69 -0.09
CA PHE A 308 -7.22 -0.89 1.23
C PHE A 308 -7.29 0.40 2.08
N LEU A 309 -7.03 1.57 1.48
CA LEU A 309 -7.17 2.85 2.17
C LEU A 309 -8.63 3.13 2.56
N GLY A 310 -9.60 2.72 1.73
CA GLY A 310 -11.01 2.77 2.07
C GLY A 310 -11.33 1.93 3.31
N LEU A 311 -10.74 0.73 3.44
CA LEU A 311 -10.86 -0.07 4.66
C LEU A 311 -10.26 0.63 5.89
N ALA A 312 -9.14 1.36 5.74
CA ALA A 312 -8.58 2.16 6.82
C ALA A 312 -9.51 3.29 7.25
N TYR A 313 -10.09 4.03 6.32
CA TYR A 313 -11.01 5.13 6.66
C TYR A 313 -12.30 4.65 7.31
N LEU A 314 -12.78 3.45 6.99
CA LEU A 314 -13.86 2.83 7.78
C LEU A 314 -13.43 2.56 9.23
N HIS A 315 -12.18 2.16 9.45
CA HIS A 315 -11.64 1.98 10.79
C HIS A 315 -11.44 3.33 11.52
N PHE A 316 -11.18 4.41 10.79
CA PHE A 316 -11.06 5.76 11.34
C PHE A 316 -12.41 6.46 11.56
N ASP A 317 -13.53 5.78 11.33
CA ASP A 317 -14.88 6.38 11.41
C ASP A 317 -15.05 7.57 10.45
N GLU A 318 -14.39 7.50 9.27
CA GLU A 318 -14.49 8.50 8.19
C GLU A 318 -15.14 7.89 6.95
N PRO A 319 -16.44 7.55 7.03
CA PRO A 319 -17.06 6.69 6.05
C PRO A 319 -17.19 7.40 4.67
N VAL A 320 -17.39 8.72 4.64
CA VAL A 320 -17.47 9.49 3.38
C VAL A 320 -16.21 9.34 2.53
N LYS A 321 -15.02 9.42 3.15
CA LYS A 321 -13.75 9.21 2.44
C LYS A 321 -13.60 7.76 1.98
N ALA A 322 -14.03 6.80 2.81
CA ALA A 322 -13.99 5.40 2.46
C ALA A 322 -14.80 5.08 1.18
N VAL A 323 -16.03 5.59 1.07
CA VAL A 323 -16.86 5.39 -0.14
C VAL A 323 -16.22 6.00 -1.37
N GLN A 324 -15.65 7.21 -1.28
CA GLN A 324 -14.95 7.81 -2.41
C GLN A 324 -13.80 6.92 -2.90
N LEU A 325 -13.05 6.33 -1.97
CA LEU A 325 -11.96 5.42 -2.32
C LEU A 325 -12.43 4.07 -2.86
N PHE A 326 -13.55 3.53 -2.38
CA PHE A 326 -14.16 2.34 -3.00
C PHE A 326 -14.67 2.62 -4.42
N LEU A 327 -15.16 3.84 -4.69
CA LEU A 327 -15.51 4.24 -6.04
C LEU A 327 -14.26 4.31 -6.94
N CYS A 328 -13.17 4.94 -6.48
CA CYS A 328 -11.90 4.96 -7.22
C CYS A 328 -11.33 3.55 -7.42
N ALA A 329 -11.45 2.66 -6.43
CA ALA A 329 -10.99 1.29 -6.53
C ALA A 329 -11.69 0.49 -7.64
N CYS A 330 -12.90 0.90 -8.01
CA CYS A 330 -13.68 0.24 -9.05
C CYS A 330 -12.97 0.30 -10.42
N ASP A 331 -12.12 1.29 -10.67
CA ASP A 331 -11.42 1.42 -11.95
C ASP A 331 -10.37 0.31 -12.15
N GLY A 332 -9.86 -0.28 -11.06
CA GLY A 332 -8.84 -1.33 -11.09
C GLY A 332 -9.39 -2.76 -11.21
N VAL A 333 -10.71 -2.97 -11.15
CA VAL A 333 -11.31 -4.33 -11.00
C VAL A 333 -11.05 -5.28 -12.16
N ALA A 334 -10.71 -4.76 -13.35
CA ALA A 334 -10.40 -5.57 -14.52
C ALA A 334 -8.90 -5.65 -14.83
N THR A 335 -8.07 -4.83 -14.17
CA THR A 335 -6.65 -4.69 -14.49
C THR A 335 -5.73 -5.17 -13.38
N GLU A 336 -6.22 -5.24 -12.14
CA GLU A 336 -5.39 -5.53 -10.96
C GLU A 336 -5.74 -6.90 -10.36
N SER A 337 -4.75 -7.77 -10.24
CA SER A 337 -4.91 -9.17 -9.82
C SER A 337 -5.58 -9.30 -8.45
N PHE A 338 -5.25 -8.43 -7.48
CA PHE A 338 -5.90 -8.45 -6.17
C PHE A 338 -7.42 -8.25 -6.27
N LEU A 339 -7.88 -7.26 -7.02
CA LEU A 339 -9.30 -6.97 -7.14
C LEU A 339 -10.01 -8.05 -7.95
N LEU A 340 -9.44 -8.47 -9.08
CA LEU A 340 -10.06 -9.44 -9.97
C LEU A 340 -10.10 -10.85 -9.34
N GLU A 341 -8.95 -11.35 -8.88
CA GLU A 341 -8.78 -12.75 -8.48
C GLU A 341 -9.08 -12.97 -7.00
N LYS A 342 -8.58 -12.09 -6.10
CA LYS A 342 -8.78 -12.28 -4.65
C LYS A 342 -10.10 -11.72 -4.15
N LEU A 343 -10.47 -10.50 -4.54
CA LEU A 343 -11.70 -9.85 -4.05
C LEU A 343 -12.94 -10.37 -4.78
N LEU A 344 -12.94 -10.32 -6.12
CA LEU A 344 -14.09 -10.73 -6.93
C LEU A 344 -14.15 -12.24 -7.17
N GLN A 345 -13.00 -12.94 -7.08
CA GLN A 345 -12.88 -14.36 -7.45
C GLN A 345 -13.39 -14.62 -8.88
N ALA A 346 -13.20 -13.63 -9.75
CA ALA A 346 -13.50 -13.76 -11.16
C ALA A 346 -12.35 -14.50 -11.85
N GLY A 347 -12.68 -15.32 -12.86
CA GLY A 347 -11.63 -16.01 -13.64
C GLY A 347 -10.92 -15.04 -14.58
N GLU A 348 -9.69 -15.35 -15.00
CA GLU A 348 -8.89 -14.55 -15.95
C GLU A 348 -9.61 -14.27 -17.29
N THR A 349 -10.67 -15.02 -17.61
CA THR A 349 -11.46 -14.86 -18.84
C THR A 349 -12.67 -13.93 -18.69
N ASP A 350 -13.01 -13.49 -17.47
CA ASP A 350 -14.04 -12.48 -17.23
C ASP A 350 -13.52 -11.10 -17.67
N THR A 351 -13.75 -10.77 -18.94
CA THR A 351 -13.30 -9.52 -19.58
C THR A 351 -14.39 -8.46 -19.65
N ASP A 352 -15.63 -8.78 -19.27
CA ASP A 352 -16.73 -7.82 -19.27
C ASP A 352 -16.61 -6.87 -18.08
N TYR A 353 -16.02 -5.71 -18.34
CA TYR A 353 -15.83 -4.64 -17.37
C TYR A 353 -17.15 -4.25 -16.66
N SER A 354 -18.26 -4.16 -17.40
CA SER A 354 -19.54 -3.74 -16.80
C SER A 354 -20.04 -4.77 -15.79
N ARG A 355 -19.88 -6.06 -16.11
CA ARG A 355 -20.20 -7.15 -15.19
C ARG A 355 -19.29 -7.13 -13.96
N LEU A 356 -17.98 -6.91 -14.12
CA LEU A 356 -17.04 -6.84 -13.00
C LEU A 356 -17.35 -5.69 -12.05
N GLN A 357 -17.69 -4.50 -12.57
CA GLN A 357 -18.15 -3.38 -11.75
C GLN A 357 -19.42 -3.72 -10.95
N ILE A 358 -20.40 -4.36 -11.61
CA ILE A 358 -21.62 -4.81 -10.94
C ILE A 358 -21.28 -5.83 -9.84
N LEU A 359 -20.40 -6.79 -10.10
CA LEU A 359 -19.97 -7.77 -9.10
C LEU A 359 -19.25 -7.11 -7.93
N TYR A 360 -18.41 -6.12 -8.19
CA TYR A 360 -17.70 -5.33 -7.18
C TYR A 360 -18.68 -4.64 -6.23
N PHE A 361 -19.61 -3.85 -6.77
CA PHE A 361 -20.59 -3.18 -5.92
C PHE A 361 -21.55 -4.17 -5.27
N LEU A 362 -21.88 -5.30 -5.89
CA LEU A 362 -22.76 -6.30 -5.30
C LEU A 362 -22.06 -7.26 -4.33
N LYS A 363 -20.75 -7.10 -4.08
CA LYS A 363 -20.05 -7.93 -3.09
C LYS A 363 -20.77 -7.73 -1.74
N PRO A 364 -21.39 -8.78 -1.17
CA PRO A 364 -22.31 -8.67 -0.02
C PRO A 364 -21.74 -7.90 1.16
N THR A 365 -20.45 -8.08 1.39
CA THR A 365 -19.69 -7.48 2.48
C THR A 365 -19.42 -6.00 2.28
N LEU A 366 -19.20 -5.58 1.02
CA LEU A 366 -19.07 -4.16 0.67
C LEU A 366 -20.43 -3.47 0.84
N GLN A 367 -21.51 -4.13 0.44
CA GLN A 367 -22.87 -3.63 0.65
C GLN A 367 -23.22 -3.46 2.14
N SER A 368 -22.84 -4.40 3.01
CA SER A 368 -23.00 -4.22 4.47
C SER A 368 -22.22 -3.03 5.02
N LYS A 369 -21.01 -2.76 4.50
CA LYS A 369 -20.19 -1.62 4.93
C LYS A 369 -20.77 -0.29 4.42
N ILE A 370 -21.18 -0.23 3.16
CA ILE A 370 -21.87 0.92 2.57
C ILE A 370 -23.20 1.20 3.31
N PHE A 371 -23.95 0.15 3.64
CA PHE A 371 -25.17 0.23 4.45
C PHE A 371 -24.91 0.89 5.80
N MET A 372 -23.98 0.36 6.60
CA MET A 372 -23.67 0.88 7.94
C MET A 372 -23.31 2.37 7.89
N GLN A 373 -22.54 2.76 6.88
CA GLN A 373 -22.18 4.15 6.65
C GLN A 373 -23.37 5.06 6.35
N HIS A 374 -24.22 4.69 5.38
CA HIS A 374 -25.37 5.53 5.06
C HIS A 374 -26.30 5.64 6.27
N LEU A 375 -26.41 4.57 7.07
CA LEU A 375 -27.15 4.57 8.31
C LEU A 375 -26.53 5.54 9.33
N GLU A 376 -25.22 5.52 9.54
CA GLU A 376 -24.51 6.46 10.44
C GLU A 376 -24.68 7.92 10.01
N LEU A 377 -24.61 8.20 8.70
CA LEU A 377 -24.79 9.55 8.13
C LEU A 377 -26.24 10.05 8.15
N GLY A 378 -27.22 9.20 8.49
CA GLY A 378 -28.65 9.55 8.42
C GLY A 378 -29.24 9.54 7.01
N HIS A 379 -28.51 8.97 6.04
CA HIS A 379 -28.98 8.76 4.67
C HIS A 379 -29.86 7.51 4.61
N ASN A 380 -31.05 7.60 5.21
CA ASN A 380 -31.92 6.46 5.48
C ASN A 380 -32.34 5.71 4.19
N GLN A 381 -32.60 6.42 3.09
CA GLN A 381 -33.00 5.80 1.81
C GLN A 381 -31.85 5.03 1.15
N GLU A 382 -30.66 5.62 1.14
CA GLU A 382 -29.47 5.02 0.56
C GLU A 382 -28.97 3.83 1.40
N ALA A 383 -29.08 3.92 2.73
CA ALA A 383 -28.84 2.81 3.64
C ALA A 383 -29.78 1.66 3.31
N PHE A 384 -31.09 1.93 3.27
CA PHE A 384 -32.10 0.92 2.94
C PHE A 384 -31.85 0.25 1.58
N ARG A 385 -31.47 1.04 0.56
CA ARG A 385 -31.13 0.53 -0.77
C ARG A 385 -29.87 -0.35 -0.76
N ALA A 386 -28.83 0.04 -0.03
CA ALA A 386 -27.61 -0.76 0.12
C ALA A 386 -27.89 -2.09 0.83
N MET A 387 -28.76 -2.08 1.84
CA MET A 387 -29.24 -3.29 2.51
C MET A 387 -29.96 -4.23 1.54
N LEU A 388 -30.95 -3.74 0.78
CA LEU A 388 -31.70 -4.58 -0.18
C LEU A 388 -30.82 -5.17 -1.29
N ASN A 389 -29.80 -4.43 -1.73
CA ASN A 389 -28.85 -4.90 -2.73
C ASN A 389 -27.88 -5.98 -2.21
N ASN A 390 -27.90 -6.28 -0.90
CA ASN A 390 -27.05 -7.30 -0.31
C ASN A 390 -27.54 -8.71 -0.65
N ARG A 391 -26.80 -9.42 -1.50
CA ARG A 391 -27.17 -10.77 -1.94
C ARG A 391 -27.02 -11.85 -0.85
N ASP A 392 -26.23 -11.58 0.19
CA ASP A 392 -26.11 -12.47 1.35
C ASP A 392 -27.34 -12.30 2.24
N THR A 393 -28.16 -13.35 2.29
CA THR A 393 -29.41 -13.32 3.04
C THR A 393 -29.18 -13.06 4.51
N ASP A 394 -28.16 -13.66 5.13
CA ASP A 394 -27.90 -13.57 6.57
C ASP A 394 -27.43 -12.15 6.94
N ARG A 395 -26.53 -11.58 6.15
CA ARG A 395 -26.10 -10.19 6.35
C ARG A 395 -27.21 -9.20 6.12
N ARG A 396 -28.11 -9.47 5.18
CA ARG A 396 -29.27 -8.61 4.93
C ARG A 396 -30.16 -8.53 6.18
N LYS A 397 -30.37 -9.64 6.89
CA LYS A 397 -31.12 -9.69 8.16
C LYS A 397 -30.41 -8.95 9.27
N ASP A 398 -29.08 -9.07 9.34
CA ASP A 398 -28.27 -8.35 10.33
C ASP A 398 -28.30 -6.84 10.08
N CYS A 399 -28.18 -6.43 8.82
CA CYS A 399 -28.32 -5.03 8.41
C CYS A 399 -29.74 -4.52 8.73
N LEU A 400 -30.79 -5.31 8.45
CA LEU A 400 -32.17 -4.96 8.78
C LEU A 400 -32.36 -4.76 10.28
N ARG A 401 -31.84 -5.68 11.11
CA ARG A 401 -31.88 -5.54 12.57
C ARG A 401 -31.23 -4.23 13.02
N GLN A 402 -30.05 -3.93 12.50
CA GLN A 402 -29.34 -2.69 12.84
C GLN A 402 -30.07 -1.43 12.35
N PHE A 403 -30.65 -1.47 11.14
CA PHE A 403 -31.45 -0.39 10.58
C PHE A 403 -32.65 -0.08 11.47
N LEU A 404 -33.41 -1.11 11.87
CA LEU A 404 -34.57 -0.97 12.73
C LEU A 404 -34.21 -0.38 14.09
N ILE A 405 -33.12 -0.85 14.71
CA ILE A 405 -32.64 -0.33 16.00
C ILE A 405 -32.32 1.16 15.88
N VAL A 406 -31.48 1.55 14.91
CA VAL A 406 -31.04 2.94 14.76
C VAL A 406 -32.19 3.87 14.41
N MET A 407 -33.11 3.45 13.53
CA MET A 407 -34.30 4.24 13.18
C MET A 407 -35.24 4.42 14.39
N CYS A 408 -35.41 3.39 15.22
CA CYS A 408 -36.19 3.48 16.46
C CYS A 408 -35.53 4.41 17.49
N GLU A 409 -34.19 4.32 17.65
CA GLU A 409 -33.44 5.20 18.55
C GLU A 409 -33.48 6.67 18.13
N ARG A 410 -33.50 6.94 16.82
CA ARG A 410 -33.61 8.30 16.26
C ARG A 410 -35.03 8.86 16.27
N GLY A 411 -36.05 7.99 16.39
CA GLY A 411 -37.46 8.38 16.35
C GLY A 411 -38.01 8.58 14.94
N ASP A 412 -37.31 8.14 13.90
CA ASP A 412 -37.68 8.26 12.48
C ASP A 412 -38.73 7.19 12.07
N LEU A 413 -39.78 7.04 12.88
CA LEU A 413 -40.76 5.96 12.78
C LEU A 413 -41.68 6.11 11.56
N SER A 414 -41.88 7.33 11.05
CA SER A 414 -42.65 7.59 9.83
C SER A 414 -41.95 7.05 8.58
N ASP A 415 -40.64 7.24 8.51
CA ASP A 415 -39.83 6.76 7.39
C ASP A 415 -39.74 5.24 7.42
N LEU A 416 -39.63 4.65 8.61
CA LEU A 416 -39.59 3.21 8.82
C LEU A 416 -40.81 2.48 8.25
N VAL A 417 -42.01 3.06 8.38
CA VAL A 417 -43.24 2.45 7.85
C VAL A 417 -43.40 2.69 6.34
N SER A 418 -42.69 3.67 5.79
CA SER A 418 -42.77 4.05 4.38
C SER A 418 -41.90 3.21 3.44
N PHE A 419 -40.92 2.49 3.99
CA PHE A 419 -40.01 1.65 3.19
C PHE A 419 -40.67 0.33 2.77
N ASP A 420 -40.42 -0.08 1.53
CA ASP A 420 -40.89 -1.37 0.99
C ASP A 420 -39.85 -2.46 1.27
N TYR A 421 -40.13 -3.30 2.26
CA TYR A 421 -39.23 -4.35 2.74
C TYR A 421 -39.27 -5.63 1.90
N GLY A 422 -40.24 -5.78 1.00
CA GLY A 422 -40.34 -6.93 0.09
C GLY A 422 -40.22 -8.29 0.80
N ASP A 423 -39.15 -9.04 0.50
CA ASP A 423 -38.89 -10.37 1.06
C ASP A 423 -38.48 -10.36 2.56
N LEU A 424 -38.28 -9.17 3.15
CA LEU A 424 -37.88 -8.98 4.54
C LEU A 424 -39.03 -8.57 5.48
N GLU A 425 -40.27 -8.45 4.98
CA GLU A 425 -41.43 -8.03 5.81
C GLU A 425 -41.65 -8.94 7.04
N GLU A 426 -41.56 -10.27 6.87
CA GLU A 426 -41.71 -11.20 8.00
C GLU A 426 -40.62 -11.01 9.07
N GLU A 427 -39.41 -10.63 8.66
CA GLU A 427 -38.29 -10.37 9.58
C GLU A 427 -38.37 -9.00 10.24
N GLN A 428 -38.84 -7.99 9.53
CA GLN A 428 -39.16 -6.70 10.11
C GLN A 428 -40.16 -6.87 11.25
N ASP A 429 -41.24 -7.60 10.98
CA ASP A 429 -42.34 -7.82 11.90
C ASP A 429 -41.92 -8.67 13.12
N SER A 430 -41.05 -9.66 12.90
CA SER A 430 -40.39 -10.45 13.94
C SER A 430 -39.50 -9.59 14.86
N ASN A 431 -38.71 -8.67 14.30
CA ASN A 431 -37.76 -7.85 15.05
C ASN A 431 -38.39 -6.65 15.75
N LEU A 432 -39.52 -6.14 15.25
CA LEU A 432 -40.25 -5.01 15.84
C LEU A 432 -41.20 -5.43 16.99
N ARG A 433 -41.74 -6.66 16.97
CA ARG A 433 -42.61 -7.20 18.04
C ARG A 433 -42.00 -7.11 19.45
N PRO A 434 -40.72 -7.44 19.70
CA PRO A 434 -40.07 -7.27 21.00
C PRO A 434 -39.92 -5.82 21.46
N LEU A 435 -39.88 -4.85 20.53
CA LEU A 435 -39.71 -3.42 20.79
C LEU A 435 -41.04 -2.70 21.10
N GLY A 436 -42.17 -3.43 21.09
CA GLY A 436 -43.50 -2.86 21.36
C GLY A 436 -44.08 -2.03 20.22
N LEU A 437 -43.36 -1.94 19.09
CA LEU A 437 -43.79 -1.30 17.86
C LEU A 437 -44.36 -2.40 16.95
N LYS A 438 -45.69 -2.48 16.79
CA LYS A 438 -46.24 -3.20 15.63
C LYS A 438 -46.19 -2.25 14.45
N ALA A 439 -45.74 -2.71 13.29
CA ALA A 439 -45.81 -1.94 12.04
C ALA A 439 -47.24 -1.41 11.77
N GLU A 440 -48.26 -2.10 12.30
CA GLU A 440 -49.67 -1.74 12.18
C GLU A 440 -50.20 -0.71 13.21
N HIS A 441 -49.42 -0.20 14.18
CA HIS A 441 -49.95 0.58 15.32
C HIS A 441 -49.19 1.89 15.65
N LEU A 442 -48.41 2.45 14.74
CA LEU A 442 -47.95 3.84 14.88
C LEU A 442 -49.07 4.81 14.49
N PRO A 443 -49.38 5.83 15.32
CA PRO A 443 -50.58 6.63 15.16
C PRO A 443 -50.49 7.45 13.86
N LEU A 444 -51.33 7.07 12.90
CA LEU A 444 -51.84 7.99 11.89
C LEU A 444 -52.74 8.98 12.61
N ASP A 445 -52.22 10.10 13.10
CA ASP A 445 -53.08 11.24 13.43
C ASP A 445 -52.28 12.55 13.45
N TYR A 446 -52.43 13.31 12.37
CA TYR A 446 -52.55 14.76 12.47
C TYR A 446 -53.59 15.20 11.44
N ASP A 447 -54.86 14.88 11.73
CA ASP A 447 -55.98 15.45 10.99
C ASP A 447 -56.14 16.91 11.42
N ALA A 448 -55.57 17.80 10.62
CA ALA A 448 -55.81 19.23 10.70
C ALA A 448 -57.23 19.50 10.19
N THR A 449 -58.21 19.57 11.09
CA THR A 449 -59.39 20.46 10.99
C THR A 449 -60.41 20.09 12.08
N GLN A 450 -60.64 20.99 13.04
CA GLN A 450 -61.98 21.48 13.45
C GLN A 450 -61.90 22.25 14.77
N THR A 451 -62.03 23.58 14.63
CA THR A 451 -63.11 24.39 15.21
C THR A 451 -62.92 24.74 16.68
N ASP A 452 -62.22 25.86 16.87
CA ASP A 452 -62.33 26.68 18.06
C ASP A 452 -63.58 27.56 17.90
N THR A 453 -64.66 27.19 18.60
CA THR A 453 -65.79 28.08 18.90
C THR A 453 -66.22 27.88 20.36
N ASP A 454 -65.86 28.88 21.16
CA ASP A 454 -66.57 29.49 22.29
C ASP A 454 -66.95 28.68 23.55
N ARG A 455 -66.34 29.12 24.68
CA ARG A 455 -66.90 29.57 25.99
C ARG A 455 -65.90 29.19 27.09
N VAL A 456 -65.32 30.12 27.89
CA VAL A 456 -65.86 31.27 28.65
C VAL A 456 -64.85 32.40 28.71
#